data_AF-A0A438BXB8-F1
#
_entry.id   AF-A0A438BXB8-F1
#
_cell.length_a   1.000
_cell.length_b   1.000
_cell.length_c   1.000
_cell.angle_alpha   90.00
_cell.angle_beta   90.00
_cell.angle_gamma   90.00
#
_symmetry.space_group_name_H-M   'P 1'
#
loop_
_entity.id
_entity.type
_entity.pdbx_description
1 polymer ?
#
loop_
_entity_poly.entity_id
_entity_poly.type
_entity_poly.pdbx_seq_one_letter_code
_entity_poly.pdbx_strand_id
1 'polypeptide(L)'
;MKLNPSKCAFGISADKFLGFMVSQRGIEVSPDQVKAVIETPPPMNKKELQCLTGNLVALGRFIAHFTDELRPFFLAIRKAGINGWTKIVKNAF
;
A
#
# COMPACT_ATOMS: atom_id res chain seq x y z
N MET A 1 14.11 -18.48 -23.33
CA MET A 1 14.06 -17.61 -22.14
C MET A 1 15.41 -17.74 -21.41
N LYS A 2 16.04 -16.64 -20.96
CA LYS A 2 17.35 -16.65 -20.28
C LYS A 2 17.21 -16.02 -18.89
N LEU A 3 17.60 -16.75 -17.85
CA LEU A 3 17.58 -16.27 -16.46
C LEU A 3 18.87 -15.51 -16.13
N ASN A 4 18.80 -14.61 -15.15
CA ASN A 4 19.97 -13.95 -14.59
C ASN A 4 20.36 -14.66 -13.27
N PRO A 5 21.41 -15.50 -13.24
CA PRO A 5 21.77 -16.28 -12.06
C PRO A 5 22.04 -15.42 -10.82
N SER A 6 22.56 -14.20 -10.99
CA SER A 6 22.86 -13.29 -9.88
C SER A 6 21.62 -12.75 -9.16
N LYS A 7 20.43 -12.86 -9.79
CA LYS A 7 19.15 -12.40 -9.25
C LYS A 7 18.18 -13.57 -8.97
N CYS A 8 18.63 -14.80 -9.16
CA CYS A 8 17.81 -15.97 -8.92
C CYS A 8 18.12 -16.55 -7.55
N ALA A 9 17.07 -16.79 -6.76
CA ALA A 9 17.17 -17.51 -5.51
C ALA A 9 16.49 -18.87 -5.67
N PHE A 10 17.17 -19.94 -5.22
CA PHE A 10 16.70 -21.32 -5.34
C PHE A 10 16.86 -22.04 -4.00
N GLY A 11 15.88 -22.88 -3.63
CA GLY A 11 15.97 -23.74 -2.44
C GLY A 11 15.94 -23.01 -1.10
N ILE A 12 15.57 -21.73 -1.06
CA ILE A 12 15.47 -20.96 0.17
C ILE A 12 14.08 -21.07 0.80
N SER A 13 14.02 -20.95 2.13
CA SER A 13 12.79 -21.13 2.92
C SER A 13 11.88 -19.89 2.92
N ALA A 14 12.45 -18.70 2.80
CA ALA A 14 11.74 -17.45 2.62
C ALA A 14 12.62 -16.39 1.94
N ASP A 15 12.03 -15.50 1.14
CA ASP A 15 12.72 -14.36 0.53
C ASP A 15 11.81 -13.17 0.24
N LYS A 16 12.41 -12.02 -0.07
CA LYS A 16 11.70 -10.85 -0.58
C LYS A 16 11.56 -10.91 -2.10
N PHE A 17 10.32 -10.92 -2.59
CA PHE A 17 10.01 -10.87 -4.03
C PHE A 17 8.94 -9.80 -4.32
N LEU A 18 9.23 -8.90 -5.26
CA LEU A 18 8.36 -7.77 -5.63
C LEU A 18 7.85 -6.94 -4.43
N GLY A 19 8.67 -6.82 -3.39
CA GLY A 19 8.33 -6.08 -2.17
C GLY A 19 7.59 -6.89 -1.11
N PHE A 20 7.18 -8.13 -1.38
CA PHE A 20 6.54 -9.01 -0.40
C PHE A 20 7.50 -10.06 0.12
N MET A 21 7.23 -10.59 1.30
CA MET A 21 7.89 -11.79 1.80
C MET A 21 7.17 -13.01 1.23
N VAL A 22 7.91 -13.94 0.64
CA VAL A 22 7.39 -15.21 0.13
C VAL A 22 8.02 -16.33 0.92
N SER A 23 7.21 -17.14 1.58
CA SER A 23 7.66 -18.29 2.37
C SER A 23 6.78 -19.51 2.07
N GLN A 24 7.11 -20.64 2.69
CA GLN A 24 6.26 -21.84 2.66
C GLN A 24 4.85 -21.60 3.23
N ARG A 25 4.67 -20.59 4.09
CA ARG A 25 3.36 -20.23 4.67
C ARG A 25 2.51 -19.40 3.70
N GLY A 26 3.11 -18.85 2.65
CA GLY A 26 2.46 -18.02 1.66
C GLY A 26 3.16 -16.69 1.46
N ILE A 27 2.40 -15.70 1.00
CA ILE A 27 2.88 -14.33 0.78
C ILE A 27 2.51 -13.47 1.97
N GLU A 28 3.47 -12.76 2.52
CA GLU A 28 3.34 -11.89 3.68
C GLU A 28 3.79 -10.46 3.31
N VAL A 29 3.27 -9.46 4.03
CA VAL A 29 3.72 -8.07 3.87
C VAL A 29 5.14 -7.95 4.39
N SER A 30 6.03 -7.28 3.64
CA SER A 30 7.38 -7.03 4.15
C SER A 30 7.39 -5.89 5.18
N PRO A 31 8.28 -5.94 6.18
CA PRO A 31 8.44 -4.83 7.12
C PRO A 31 8.72 -3.49 6.45
N ASP A 32 9.42 -3.50 5.31
CA ASP A 32 9.71 -2.29 4.52
C ASP A 32 8.45 -1.65 3.94
N GLN A 33 7.50 -2.46 3.45
CA GLN A 33 6.22 -1.95 2.96
C GLN A 33 5.38 -1.35 4.08
N VAL A 34 5.36 -2.00 5.25
CA VAL A 34 4.66 -1.47 6.44
C VAL A 34 5.30 -0.14 6.88
N LYS A 35 6.63 -0.11 6.97
CA LYS A 35 7.38 1.08 7.35
C LYS A 35 7.12 2.24 6.38
N ALA A 36 7.13 1.98 5.07
CA ALA A 36 6.85 3.00 4.07
C ALA A 36 5.45 3.63 4.23
N VAL A 37 4.43 2.83 4.59
CA VAL A 37 3.08 3.34 4.84
C VAL A 37 3.04 4.18 6.13
N ILE A 38 3.63 3.69 7.22
CA ILE A 38 3.66 4.41 8.51
C ILE A 38 4.40 5.74 8.40
N GLU A 39 5.50 5.77 7.65
CA GLU A 39 6.32 6.98 7.46
C GLU A 39 5.78 7.90 6.35
N THR A 40 4.69 7.52 5.67
CA THR A 40 4.08 8.38 4.66
C THR A 40 3.49 9.62 5.35
N PRO A 41 3.91 10.84 4.96
CA PRO A 41 3.31 12.05 5.50
C PRO A 41 1.84 12.18 5.06
N PRO A 42 1.00 12.91 5.82
CA PRO A 42 -0.37 13.19 5.42
C PRO A 42 -0.42 13.86 4.03
N PRO A 43 -1.26 13.39 3.11
CA PRO A 43 -1.29 13.92 1.75
C PRO A 43 -1.84 15.35 1.74
N MET A 44 -1.13 16.23 1.05
CA MET A 44 -1.41 17.67 0.99
C MET A 44 -2.22 18.07 -0.24
N ASN A 45 -2.46 17.14 -1.17
CA ASN A 45 -3.30 17.37 -2.32
C ASN A 45 -3.94 16.06 -2.82
N LYS A 46 -4.91 16.19 -3.74
CA LYS A 46 -5.63 15.05 -4.32
C LYS A 46 -4.69 14.05 -5.00
N LYS A 47 -3.63 14.53 -5.67
CA LYS A 47 -2.71 13.68 -6.42
C LYS A 47 -1.90 12.79 -5.48
N GLU A 48 -1.43 13.34 -4.36
CA GLU A 48 -0.77 12.59 -3.29
C GLU A 48 -1.72 11.58 -2.64
N LEU A 49 -2.97 11.98 -2.36
CA LEU A 49 -3.98 11.07 -1.83
C LEU A 49 -4.28 9.91 -2.78
N GLN A 50 -4.38 10.17 -4.09
CA GLN A 50 -4.56 9.14 -5.12
C GLN A 50 -3.34 8.22 -5.21
N CYS A 51 -2.13 8.79 -5.16
CA CYS A 51 -0.88 8.03 -5.18
C CYS A 51 -0.80 7.07 -3.98
N LEU A 52 -1.06 7.59 -2.77
CA LEU A 52 -1.10 6.79 -1.57
C LEU A 52 -2.18 5.70 -1.62
N THR A 53 -3.40 6.06 -2.03
CA THR A 53 -4.49 5.08 -2.15
C THR A 53 -4.11 3.97 -3.13
N GLY A 54 -3.46 4.31 -4.26
CA GLY A 54 -2.93 3.34 -5.21
C GLY A 54 -1.87 2.41 -4.61
N ASN A 55 -0.96 2.95 -3.79
CA ASN A 55 0.06 2.15 -3.09
C ASN A 55 -0.59 1.19 -2.07
N LEU A 56 -1.62 1.64 -1.36
CA LEU A 56 -2.33 0.84 -0.37
C LEU A 56 -3.11 -0.33 -1.00
N VAL A 57 -3.55 -0.22 -2.26
CA VAL A 57 -4.24 -1.32 -2.97
C VAL A 57 -3.38 -2.59 -3.03
N ALA A 58 -2.06 -2.47 -3.17
CA ALA A 58 -1.17 -3.63 -3.17
C ALA A 58 -1.15 -4.37 -1.81
N LEU A 59 -1.50 -3.66 -0.72
CA LEU A 59 -1.59 -4.18 0.63
C LEU A 59 -3.01 -4.60 1.02
N GLY A 60 -4.03 -4.22 0.24
CA GLY A 60 -5.43 -4.38 0.61
C GLY A 60 -5.86 -5.82 0.91
N ARG A 61 -5.20 -6.82 0.32
CA ARG A 61 -5.45 -8.24 0.63
C ARG A 61 -5.09 -8.65 2.06
N PHE A 62 -4.28 -7.85 2.75
CA PHE A 62 -3.80 -8.10 4.11
C PHE A 62 -4.53 -7.26 5.17
N ILE A 63 -5.38 -6.32 4.74
CA ILE A 63 -6.11 -5.41 5.61
C ILE A 63 -7.56 -5.89 5.66
N ALA A 64 -8.01 -6.33 6.83
CA ALA A 64 -9.41 -6.69 7.03
C ALA A 64 -10.29 -5.46 6.77
N HIS A 65 -11.41 -5.65 6.07
CA HIS A 65 -12.34 -4.57 5.71
C HIS A 65 -11.68 -3.38 4.99
N PHE A 66 -10.62 -3.62 4.20
CA PHE A 66 -9.85 -2.58 3.48
C PHE A 66 -10.70 -1.50 2.80
N THR A 67 -11.80 -1.89 2.16
CA THR A 67 -12.71 -0.97 1.46
C THR A 67 -13.44 -0.03 2.41
N ASP A 68 -13.76 -0.49 3.61
CA ASP A 68 -14.40 0.31 4.64
C ASP A 68 -13.40 1.26 5.30
N GLU A 69 -12.19 0.78 5.60
CA GLU A 69 -11.09 1.59 6.14
C GLU A 69 -10.68 2.73 5.18
N LEU A 70 -10.60 2.45 3.87
CA LEU A 70 -10.27 3.47 2.86
C LEU A 70 -11.47 4.24 2.33
N ARG A 71 -12.68 4.00 2.83
CA ARG A 71 -13.88 4.74 2.41
C ARG A 71 -13.69 6.27 2.49
N PRO A 72 -13.08 6.85 3.54
CA PRO A 72 -12.83 8.30 3.60
C PRO A 72 -11.94 8.79 2.46
N PHE A 73 -10.93 8.01 2.07
CA PHE A 73 -9.99 8.32 0.98
C PHE A 73 -10.73 8.34 -0.36
N PHE A 74 -11.53 7.31 -0.64
CA PHE A 74 -12.34 7.26 -1.87
C PHE A 74 -13.36 8.39 -1.95
N LEU A 75 -14.01 8.73 -0.84
CA LEU A 75 -14.94 9.87 -0.77
C LEU A 75 -14.24 11.19 -1.01
N ALA A 76 -13.05 11.39 -0.42
CA ALA A 76 -12.24 12.60 -0.59
C ALA A 76 -11.74 12.76 -2.04
N ILE A 77 -11.31 11.67 -2.68
CA ILE A 77 -10.90 11.67 -4.11
C ILE A 77 -12.09 12.05 -5.01
N ARG A 78 -13.29 11.55 -4.71
CA ARG A 78 -14.50 11.80 -5.51
C ARG A 78 -15.08 13.21 -5.32
N LYS A 79 -15.04 13.77 -4.10
CA LYS A 79 -15.68 15.06 -3.75
C LYS A 79 -14.81 16.31 -4.02
N ALA A 80 -13.72 16.19 -4.78
CA ALA A 80 -12.65 17.18 -4.89
C ALA A 80 -12.98 18.60 -5.44
N GLY A 81 -14.26 18.98 -5.59
CA GLY A 81 -14.67 20.32 -5.98
C GLY A 81 -15.15 21.23 -4.83
N ILE A 82 -15.40 20.69 -3.63
CA ILE A 82 -16.10 21.43 -2.57
C ILE A 82 -15.37 21.23 -1.24
N ASN A 83 -14.33 22.04 -0.98
CA ASN A 83 -13.79 22.51 0.32
C ASN A 83 -13.70 21.56 1.55
N GLY A 84 -13.94 20.26 1.40
CA GLY A 84 -14.17 19.32 2.50
C GLY A 84 -13.15 18.19 2.59
N TRP A 85 -12.21 18.10 1.64
CA TRP A 85 -11.22 17.01 1.61
C TRP A 85 -10.24 17.07 2.80
N THR A 86 -9.85 18.27 3.24
CA THR A 86 -8.86 18.45 4.32
C THR A 86 -9.34 17.92 5.67
N LYS A 87 -10.64 18.05 5.99
CA LYS A 87 -11.20 17.53 7.25
C LYS A 87 -11.38 16.01 7.21
N ILE A 88 -11.75 15.46 6.06
CA ILE A 88 -11.97 14.01 5.88
C ILE A 88 -10.63 13.27 5.95
N VAL A 89 -9.60 13.77 5.25
CA VAL A 89 -8.27 13.14 5.24
C VAL A 89 -7.60 13.26 6.61
N LYS A 90 -7.63 14.42 7.27
CA LYS A 90 -7.00 14.58 8.60
C LYS A 90 -7.59 13.71 9.71
N ASN A 91 -8.85 13.29 9.58
CA ASN A 91 -9.50 12.42 10.56
C ASN A 91 -9.33 10.93 10.24
N ALA A 92 -8.94 10.59 9.01
CA ALA A 92 -8.81 9.21 8.52
C ALA A 92 -7.35 8.76 8.37
N PHE A 93 -6.41 9.70 8.39
CA PHE A 93 -4.97 9.49 8.39
C PHE A 93 -4.45 9.50 9.82
#